data_AF-A0A975LEW3-F1
#
_entry.id   AF-A0A975LEW3-F1
#
_cell.length_a   1.000
_cell.length_b   1.000
_cell.length_c   1.000
_cell.angle_alpha   90.00
_cell.angle_beta   90.00
_cell.angle_gamma   90.00
#
_symmetry.space_group_name_H-M   'P 1'
#
loop_
_entity.id
_entity.type
_entity.pdbx_description
1 polymer ?
#
loop_
_entity_poly.entity_id
_entity_poly.type
_entity_poly.pdbx_seq_one_letter_code
_entity_poly.pdbx_strand_id
1 'polypeptide(L)'
;MNKYNKNLIEATKNISQNTLSKSMDTVEKLIHPSKKVSFIGSVIGNSIGVGLIVVGSIGVVLERNLFGIGCLIVGGITIVSNVININKTKK
;
A
#
# COMPACT_ATOMS: atom_id res chain seq x y z
N MET A 1 -40.72 -15.49 -18.73
CA MET A 1 -39.42 -16.14 -18.41
C MET A 1 -39.69 -17.37 -17.55
N ASN A 2 -39.11 -18.53 -17.89
CA ASN A 2 -39.38 -19.79 -17.17
C ASN A 2 -38.90 -19.69 -15.70
N LYS A 3 -39.64 -20.26 -14.76
CA LYS A 3 -39.36 -20.20 -13.30
C LYS A 3 -37.97 -20.73 -12.98
N TYR A 4 -37.53 -21.76 -13.71
CA TYR A 4 -36.19 -22.31 -13.64
C TYR A 4 -35.09 -21.28 -13.96
N ASN A 5 -35.25 -20.50 -15.03
CA ASN A 5 -34.29 -19.48 -15.44
C ASN A 5 -34.22 -18.33 -14.42
N LYS A 6 -35.35 -17.97 -13.80
CA LYS A 6 -35.39 -16.96 -12.75
C LYS A 6 -34.62 -17.42 -11.51
N ASN A 7 -34.81 -18.66 -11.08
CA ASN A 7 -34.10 -19.24 -9.94
C ASN A 7 -32.59 -19.35 -10.20
N LEU A 8 -32.17 -19.69 -11.42
CA LEU A 8 -30.74 -19.72 -11.79
C LEU A 8 -30.10 -18.33 -11.74
N ILE A 9 -30.77 -17.32 -12.28
CA ILE A 9 -30.28 -15.93 -12.25
C ILE A 9 -30.20 -15.44 -10.80
N GLU A 10 -31.19 -15.76 -9.97
CA GLU A 10 -31.23 -15.36 -8.56
C GLU A 10 -30.15 -16.08 -7.72
N ALA A 11 -29.95 -17.38 -7.93
CA ALA A 11 -28.87 -18.14 -7.30
C ALA A 11 -27.50 -17.60 -7.71
N THR A 12 -27.30 -17.35 -9.00
CA THR A 12 -26.05 -16.77 -9.53
C THR A 12 -25.80 -15.38 -8.96
N LYS A 13 -26.84 -14.54 -8.88
CA LYS A 13 -26.76 -13.20 -8.27
C LYS A 13 -26.36 -13.29 -6.80
N ASN A 14 -26.99 -14.18 -6.03
CA ASN A 14 -26.67 -14.35 -4.61
C ASN A 14 -25.23 -14.84 -4.39
N ILE A 15 -24.75 -15.79 -5.21
CA ILE A 15 -23.35 -16.26 -5.16
C ILE A 15 -22.38 -15.13 -5.49
N SER A 16 -22.65 -14.37 -6.55
CA SER A 16 -21.82 -13.23 -6.95
C SER A 16 -21.81 -12.14 -5.87
N GLN A 17 -22.96 -11.82 -5.27
CA GLN A 17 -23.04 -10.84 -4.20
C GLN A 17 -22.32 -11.29 -2.93
N ASN A 18 -22.45 -12.56 -2.53
CA ASN A 18 -21.70 -13.11 -1.39
C ASN A 18 -20.19 -13.17 -1.63
N THR A 19 -19.77 -13.43 -2.87
CA THR A 19 -18.35 -13.44 -3.24
C THR A 19 -17.79 -12.02 -3.24
N LEU A 20 -18.56 -11.06 -3.77
CA LEU A 20 -18.19 -9.65 -3.76
C LEU A 20 -18.08 -9.12 -2.32
N SER A 21 -19.07 -9.38 -1.46
CA SER A 21 -19.03 -8.92 -0.07
C SER A 21 -17.84 -9.49 0.70
N LYS A 22 -17.58 -10.81 0.60
CA LYS A 22 -16.39 -11.42 1.22
C LYS A 22 -15.07 -10.82 0.72
N SER A 23 -15.00 -10.51 -0.57
CA SER A 23 -13.82 -9.86 -1.16
C SER A 23 -13.66 -8.44 -0.62
N MET A 24 -14.75 -7.68 -0.52
CA MET A 24 -14.75 -6.33 0.05
C MET A 24 -14.35 -6.33 1.53
N ASP A 25 -14.87 -7.25 2.35
CA ASP A 25 -14.50 -7.39 3.77
C ASP A 25 -13.00 -7.66 3.95
N THR A 26 -12.42 -8.45 3.03
CA THR A 26 -10.98 -8.75 3.04
C THR A 26 -10.16 -7.50 2.71
N VAL A 27 -10.58 -6.76 1.68
CA VAL A 27 -9.94 -5.50 1.30
C VAL A 27 -10.06 -4.45 2.41
N GLU A 28 -11.21 -4.34 3.06
CA GLU A 28 -11.43 -3.40 4.15
C GLU A 28 -10.46 -3.63 5.32
N LYS A 29 -10.21 -4.90 5.68
CA LYS A 29 -9.22 -5.28 6.70
C LYS A 29 -7.78 -4.95 6.28
N LEU A 30 -7.47 -4.99 4.99
CA LEU A 30 -6.14 -4.66 4.46
C LEU A 30 -5.91 -3.15 4.39
N ILE A 31 -6.94 -2.36 4.09
CA ILE A 31 -6.87 -0.89 4.02
C ILE A 31 -6.78 -0.27 5.42
N HIS A 32 -7.32 -0.94 6.44
CA HIS A 32 -7.26 -0.52 7.83
C HIS A 32 -6.40 -1.47 8.67
N PRO A 33 -5.08 -1.56 8.40
CA PRO A 33 -4.22 -2.46 9.13
C PRO A 33 -4.14 -2.04 10.60
N SER A 34 -3.91 -3.03 11.47
CA SER A 34 -3.69 -2.75 12.90
C SER A 34 -2.51 -1.81 13.11
N LYS A 35 -2.55 -1.03 14.20
CA LYS A 35 -1.47 -0.10 14.58
C LYS A 35 -0.08 -0.76 14.56
N LYS A 36 0.02 -2.02 14.97
CA LYS A 36 1.29 -2.78 14.96
C LYS A 36 1.81 -3.03 13.54
N VAL A 37 0.95 -3.48 12.64
CA VAL A 37 1.32 -3.77 11.25
C VAL A 37 1.71 -2.48 10.52
N SER A 38 0.93 -1.41 10.72
CA SER A 38 1.23 -0.09 10.15
C SER A 38 2.59 0.45 10.64
N PHE A 39 2.89 0.29 11.93
CA PHE A 39 4.17 0.68 12.51
C PHE A 39 5.35 -0.09 11.90
N ILE A 40 5.26 -1.42 11.82
CA ILE A 40 6.31 -2.26 11.21
C ILE A 40 6.52 -1.88 9.75
N GLY A 41 5.42 -1.70 8.99
CA GLY A 41 5.47 -1.27 7.60
C GLY A 41 6.22 0.05 7.43
N SER A 42 5.97 1.03 8.30
CA SER A 42 6.68 2.31 8.25
C SER A 42 8.14 2.26 8.69
N VAL A 43 8.50 1.35 9.60
CA VAL A 43 9.92 1.13 9.95
C VAL A 43 10.67 0.57 8.74
N ILE A 44 10.11 -0.42 8.05
CA ILE A 44 10.70 -0.99 6.83
C ILE A 44 10.76 0.08 5.72
N GLY A 45 9.68 0.84 5.54
CA GLY A 45 9.62 1.94 4.58
C GLY A 45 10.68 3.01 4.82
N ASN A 46 10.94 3.38 6.08
CA ASN A 46 12.03 4.29 6.43
C ASN A 46 13.41 3.72 6.06
N SER A 47 13.66 2.43 6.33
CA SER A 47 14.93 1.79 5.95
C SER A 47 15.16 1.83 4.43
N ILE A 48 14.11 1.58 3.64
CA ILE A 48 14.17 1.70 2.18
C ILE A 48 14.43 3.16 1.77
N GLY A 49 13.75 4.12 2.39
CA GLY A 49 13.95 5.55 2.15
C GLY A 49 15.40 5.99 2.42
N VAL A 50 16.00 5.53 3.52
CA VAL A 50 17.42 5.78 3.83
C VAL A 50 18.33 5.16 2.77
N GLY A 51 18.05 3.92 2.35
CA GLY A 51 18.79 3.27 1.26
C GLY A 51 18.74 4.06 -0.05
N LEU A 52 17.57 4.59 -0.42
CA LEU A 52 17.41 5.45 -1.59
C LEU A 52 18.21 6.75 -1.48
N ILE A 53 18.29 7.35 -0.29
CA ILE A 53 19.13 8.53 -0.07
C ILE A 53 20.60 8.18 -0.29
N VAL A 54 21.09 7.07 0.27
CA VAL A 54 22.49 6.64 0.10
C VAL A 54 22.81 6.40 -1.38
N VAL A 55 21.96 5.65 -2.09
CA VAL A 55 22.13 5.38 -3.53
C VAL A 55 22.06 6.67 -4.33
N GLY A 56 21.14 7.58 -3.98
CA GLY A 56 21.01 8.89 -4.61
C GLY A 56 22.26 9.76 -4.43
N SER A 57 22.80 9.82 -3.22
CA SER A 57 24.05 10.52 -2.93
C SER A 57 25.22 9.96 -3.74
N ILE A 58 25.36 8.63 -3.82
CA ILE A 58 26.38 7.99 -4.66
C ILE A 58 26.16 8.34 -6.14
N GLY A 59 24.91 8.34 -6.61
CA GLY A 59 24.56 8.69 -7.98
C GLY A 59 24.93 10.13 -8.35
N VAL A 60 24.78 11.08 -7.42
CA VAL A 60 25.21 12.47 -7.60
C VAL A 60 26.74 12.56 -7.66
N VAL A 61 27.45 11.84 -6.79
CA VAL A 61 28.93 11.83 -6.78
C VAL A 61 29.51 11.23 -8.06
N LEU A 62 28.83 10.25 -8.65
CA LEU A 62 29.22 9.61 -9.92
C LEU A 62 28.73 10.38 -11.17
N GLU A 63 28.34 11.65 -11.03
CA GLU A 63 27.83 12.53 -12.10
C GLU A 63 26.54 12.03 -12.80
N ARG A 64 25.86 11.03 -12.25
CA ARG A 64 24.56 10.54 -12.72
C ARG A 64 23.43 11.38 -12.12
N ASN A 65 23.51 12.68 -12.32
CA ASN A 65 22.75 13.70 -11.57
C ASN A 65 21.23 13.49 -11.62
N LEU A 66 20.65 13.19 -12.79
CA LEU A 66 19.21 12.94 -12.91
C LEU A 66 18.74 11.74 -12.06
N PHE A 67 19.49 10.64 -12.10
CA PHE A 67 19.19 9.44 -11.31
C PHE A 67 19.42 9.69 -9.81
N GLY A 68 20.54 10.32 -9.47
CA GLY A 68 20.90 10.65 -8.09
C GLY A 68 19.87 11.56 -7.42
N ILE A 69 19.49 12.66 -8.08
CA ILE A 69 18.46 13.60 -7.60
C ILE A 69 17.10 12.90 -7.49
N GLY A 70 16.73 12.06 -8.47
CA GLY A 70 15.50 11.28 -8.41
C GLY A 70 15.42 10.36 -7.18
N CYS A 71 16.49 9.62 -6.91
CA CYS A 71 16.59 8.76 -5.73
C CYS A 71 16.53 9.56 -4.41
N LEU A 72 17.18 10.73 -4.35
CA LEU A 72 17.13 11.60 -3.17
C LEU A 72 15.71 12.13 -2.89
N ILE A 73 15.00 12.59 -3.93
CA ILE A 73 13.63 13.09 -3.80
C ILE A 73 12.70 11.97 -3.33
N VAL A 74 12.72 10.81 -4.00
CA VAL A 74 11.87 9.67 -3.65
C VAL A 74 12.19 9.14 -2.26
N GLY A 75 13.48 9.05 -1.91
CA GLY A 75 13.92 8.66 -0.57
C GLY A 75 13.42 9.62 0.50
N GLY A 76 13.54 10.93 0.28
CA GLY A 76 13.03 11.96 1.18
C GLY A 76 11.51 11.88 1.40
N ILE A 77 10.73 11.81 0.32
CA ILE A 77 9.26 11.66 0.38
C ILE A 77 8.87 10.38 1.14
N THR A 78 9.57 9.28 0.90
CA THR A 78 9.35 8.00 1.58
C THR A 78 9.59 8.11 3.08
N ILE A 79 10.68 8.77 3.49
CA ILE A 79 10.95 8.96 4.93
C ILE A 79 9.89 9.85 5.58
N VAL A 80 9.58 10.99 4.97
CA VAL A 80 8.61 11.95 5.53
C VAL A 80 7.23 11.31 5.69
N SER A 81 6.75 10.60 4.66
CA SER A 81 5.45 9.92 4.70
C SER A 81 5.38 8.86 5.80
N ASN A 82 6.42 8.04 5.96
CA ASN A 82 6.49 7.01 6.99
C ASN A 82 6.63 7.59 8.40
N VAL A 83 7.38 8.67 8.58
CA VAL A 83 7.47 9.39 9.87
C VAL A 83 6.09 9.94 10.28
N ILE A 84 5.36 10.55 9.35
CA ILE A 84 4.00 11.04 9.61
C ILE A 84 3.08 9.87 10.01
N ASN A 85 3.16 8.73 9.32
CA ASN A 85 2.35 7.56 9.63
C ASN A 85 2.67 6.98 11.02
N ILE A 86 3.95 6.87 11.39
CA ILE A 86 4.37 6.43 12.74
C ILE A 86 3.80 7.36 13.81
N ASN A 87 3.86 8.67 13.60
CA ASN A 87 3.35 9.65 14.56
C ASN A 87 1.82 9.55 14.75
N LYS A 88 1.07 9.29 13.68
CA LYS A 88 -0.38 9.01 13.77
C LYS A 88 -0.69 7.72 14.49
N THR A 89 0.17 6.72 14.35
CA THR A 89 -0.05 5.37 14.88
C THR A 89 0.34 5.25 16.37
N LYS A 90 1.31 6.05 16.83
CA LYS A 90 1.73 6.12 18.25
C LYS A 90 0.76 6.92 19.14
N LYS A 91 -0.03 7.81 18.56
CA LYS A 91 -1.11 8.54 19.25
C LYS A 91 -2.34 7.65 19.42
#